data_AF-A0A3N6LZ72-F1
#
_entry.id   AF-A0A3N6LZ72-F1
#
_cell.length_a   1.000
_cell.length_b   1.000
_cell.length_c   1.000
_cell.angle_alpha   90.00
_cell.angle_beta   90.00
_cell.angle_gamma   90.00
#
_symmetry.space_group_name_H-M   'P 1'
#
loop_
_entity.id
_entity.type
_entity.pdbx_description
1 polymer ?
#
loop_
_entity_poly.entity_id
_entity_poly.type
_entity_poly.pdbx_seq_one_letter_code
_entity_poly.pdbx_strand_id
1 'polypeptide(L)'
;MVATPLRVVRYGFYAVFDPSKIVGERTAVYAQTRRERVRKAARLVSFYLTNLFVYAVPLTYAGFGATGTVGDPPAIVGELAVIVGSDPATTWQFLSTLIQNCSYLLLFSVLTFGMFHLAVWLTRNSSGFLQSIHTVVYSTGIYLAAIFSFTWYLSTSPAIVVAEGWLIWIQAEFIYTLIDLVGANLELPGGRPDPVDLGGITQSGALALAGLFVSVGYYLYSLYLGSRINHESNRFAALIAVAFVIVSPILFVLGSILLALSAQTGTVAAAFLPI
;
A
#
# COMPACT_ATOMS: atom_id res chain seq x y z
N MET A 1 -1.08 -8.41 24.66
CA MET A 1 -1.74 -7.34 25.44
C MET A 1 -3.10 -7.12 24.80
N VAL A 2 -4.17 -7.56 25.47
CA VAL A 2 -5.54 -7.33 24.99
C VAL A 2 -5.79 -5.83 25.08
N ALA A 3 -5.95 -5.16 23.94
CA ALA A 3 -6.34 -3.76 23.93
C ALA A 3 -7.76 -3.69 24.50
N THR A 4 -7.96 -2.91 25.56
CA THR A 4 -9.30 -2.60 26.02
C THR A 4 -10.09 -1.96 24.88
N PRO A 5 -11.38 -2.29 24.67
CA PRO A 5 -12.17 -1.75 23.56
C PRO A 5 -12.16 -0.21 23.50
N LEU A 6 -12.09 0.45 24.67
CA LEU A 6 -11.89 1.89 24.82
C LEU A 6 -10.60 2.42 24.14
N ARG A 7 -9.52 1.64 24.11
CA ARG A 7 -8.28 2.03 23.41
C ARG A 7 -8.45 2.00 21.90
N VAL A 8 -9.19 1.05 21.35
CA VAL A 8 -9.43 0.95 19.91
C VAL A 8 -10.29 2.11 19.44
N VAL A 9 -11.39 2.40 20.14
CA VAL A 9 -12.27 3.54 19.84
C VAL A 9 -11.51 4.87 19.94
N ARG A 10 -10.72 5.05 21.01
CA ARG A 10 -9.90 6.26 21.20
C ARG A 10 -8.84 6.41 20.11
N TYR A 11 -8.27 5.30 19.64
CA TYR A 11 -7.30 5.30 18.57
C TYR A 11 -7.94 5.71 17.23
N GLY A 12 -9.13 5.19 16.90
CA GLY A 12 -9.89 5.65 15.74
C GLY A 12 -10.27 7.14 15.82
N PHE A 13 -10.70 7.61 17.00
CA PHE A 13 -11.00 9.03 17.24
C PHE A 13 -9.77 9.91 16.98
N TYR A 14 -8.60 9.56 17.52
CA TYR A 14 -7.39 10.34 17.27
C TYR A 14 -6.94 10.26 15.82
N ALA A 15 -7.16 9.16 15.11
CA ALA A 15 -6.80 9.09 13.70
C ALA A 15 -7.55 10.13 12.87
N VAL A 16 -8.81 10.35 13.19
CA VAL A 16 -9.68 11.26 12.43
C VAL A 16 -9.53 12.71 12.91
N PHE A 17 -9.55 12.92 14.23
CA PHE A 17 -9.70 14.26 14.83
C PHE A 17 -8.41 14.85 15.40
N ASP A 18 -7.39 14.03 15.69
CA ASP A 18 -6.10 14.51 16.24
C ASP A 18 -4.94 13.57 15.87
N PRO A 19 -4.58 13.49 14.57
CA PRO A 19 -3.58 12.54 14.09
C PRO A 19 -2.19 12.79 14.70
N SER A 20 -1.94 14.00 15.22
CA SER A 20 -0.71 14.35 15.91
C SER A 20 -0.43 13.47 17.13
N LYS A 21 -1.50 13.05 17.85
CA LYS A 21 -1.38 12.18 19.02
C LYS A 21 -0.98 10.75 18.67
N ILE A 22 -1.38 10.26 17.50
CA ILE A 22 -0.99 8.93 17.02
C ILE A 22 0.45 8.96 16.55
N VAL A 23 0.79 9.96 15.74
CA VAL A 23 2.12 10.11 15.15
C VAL A 23 3.19 10.36 16.20
N GLY A 24 2.88 11.17 17.22
CA GLY A 24 3.80 11.52 18.30
C GLY A 24 3.83 10.52 19.45
N GLU A 25 3.00 9.47 19.45
CA GLU A 25 2.99 8.51 20.55
C GLU A 25 4.35 7.78 20.62
N ARG A 26 5.11 7.96 21.71
CA ARG A 26 6.32 7.20 22.07
C ARG A 26 7.64 7.59 21.37
N THR A 27 7.75 8.77 20.77
CA THR A 27 9.01 9.31 20.20
C THR A 27 10.16 9.37 21.19
N ALA A 28 9.89 9.82 22.43
CA ALA A 28 10.89 9.94 23.51
C ALA A 28 11.55 8.61 23.92
N VAL A 29 10.95 7.47 23.56
CA VAL A 29 11.35 6.16 24.06
C VAL A 29 12.39 5.49 23.15
N TYR A 30 12.74 6.08 22.00
CA TYR A 30 13.72 5.51 21.06
C TYR A 30 15.18 5.82 21.41
N ALA A 31 15.42 6.70 22.39
CA ALA A 31 16.75 6.99 22.96
C ALA A 31 17.29 5.89 23.91
N GLN A 32 16.55 4.78 24.07
CA GLN A 32 16.83 3.70 25.02
C GLN A 32 17.90 2.69 24.54
N THR A 33 18.19 1.69 25.39
CA THR A 33 19.26 0.68 25.21
C THR A 33 19.12 -0.12 23.90
N ARG A 34 20.22 -0.69 23.38
CA ARG A 34 20.22 -1.47 22.13
C ARG A 34 19.18 -2.60 22.14
N ARG A 35 19.01 -3.28 23.28
CA ARG A 35 18.04 -4.38 23.45
C ARG A 35 16.60 -3.89 23.32
N GLU A 36 16.28 -2.73 23.88
CA GLU A 36 14.94 -2.14 23.80
C GLU A 36 14.63 -1.66 22.37
N ARG A 37 15.63 -1.12 21.66
CA ARG A 37 15.49 -0.79 20.22
C ARG A 37 15.16 -2.01 19.38
N VAL A 38 15.88 -3.12 19.56
CA VAL A 38 15.61 -4.39 18.85
C VAL A 38 14.22 -4.90 19.17
N ARG A 39 13.82 -4.93 20.45
CA ARG A 39 12.47 -5.37 20.86
C ARG A 39 11.37 -4.53 20.22
N LYS A 40 11.59 -3.22 20.10
CA LYS A 40 10.64 -2.30 19.46
C LYS A 40 10.58 -2.47 17.95
N ALA A 41 11.73 -2.60 17.30
CA ALA A 41 11.79 -2.90 15.87
C ALA A 41 11.03 -4.20 15.58
N ALA A 42 11.29 -5.27 16.34
CA ALA A 42 10.55 -6.52 16.22
C ALA A 42 9.04 -6.33 16.39
N ARG A 43 8.60 -5.56 17.40
CA ARG A 43 7.17 -5.27 17.61
C ARG A 43 6.55 -4.47 16.46
N LEU A 44 7.25 -3.47 15.92
CA LEU A 44 6.78 -2.69 14.77
C LEU A 44 6.68 -3.55 13.52
N VAL A 45 7.69 -4.38 13.27
CA VAL A 45 7.71 -5.33 12.16
C VAL A 45 6.56 -6.33 12.30
N SER A 46 6.35 -6.93 13.46
CA SER A 46 5.23 -7.84 13.68
C SER A 46 3.88 -7.15 13.47
N PHE A 47 3.70 -5.93 14.02
CA PHE A 47 2.47 -5.16 13.81
C PHE A 47 2.25 -4.85 12.33
N TYR A 48 3.29 -4.45 11.62
CA TYR A 48 3.25 -4.20 10.19
C TYR A 48 2.87 -5.46 9.39
N LEU A 49 3.55 -6.60 9.64
CA LEU A 49 3.28 -7.86 8.94
C LEU A 49 1.85 -8.36 9.20
N THR A 50 1.33 -8.20 10.42
CA THR A 50 -0.06 -8.52 10.73
C THR A 50 -1.03 -7.64 9.93
N ASN A 51 -0.81 -6.32 9.89
CA ASN A 51 -1.67 -5.42 9.11
C ASN A 51 -1.59 -5.72 7.62
N LEU A 52 -0.38 -5.98 7.11
CA LEU A 52 -0.16 -6.37 5.71
C LEU A 52 -0.97 -7.61 5.34
N PHE A 53 -0.94 -8.65 6.19
CA PHE A 53 -1.74 -9.86 5.96
C PHE A 53 -3.25 -9.58 6.03
N VAL A 54 -3.69 -8.82 7.03
CA VAL A 54 -5.10 -8.43 7.21
C VAL A 54 -5.62 -7.63 6.01
N TYR A 55 -4.78 -6.83 5.36
CA TYR A 55 -5.15 -6.06 4.18
C TYR A 55 -5.06 -6.86 2.88
N ALA A 56 -4.09 -7.76 2.76
CA ALA A 56 -3.94 -8.57 1.56
C ALA A 56 -5.09 -9.58 1.38
N VAL A 57 -5.61 -10.16 2.47
CA VAL A 57 -6.66 -11.20 2.39
C VAL A 57 -7.94 -10.72 1.70
N PRO A 58 -8.58 -9.58 2.08
CA PRO A 58 -9.76 -9.07 1.38
C PRO A 58 -9.51 -8.71 -0.09
N LEU A 59 -8.31 -8.19 -0.40
CA LEU A 59 -7.93 -7.87 -1.78
C LEU A 59 -7.85 -9.14 -2.63
N THR A 60 -7.20 -10.18 -2.11
CA THR A 60 -7.13 -11.50 -2.77
C THR A 60 -8.52 -12.09 -2.95
N TYR A 61 -9.38 -11.99 -1.95
CA TYR A 61 -10.75 -12.50 -2.04
C TYR A 61 -11.59 -11.76 -3.09
N ALA A 62 -11.36 -10.45 -3.26
CA ALA A 62 -11.97 -9.66 -4.32
C ALA A 62 -11.35 -9.88 -5.72
N GLY A 63 -10.34 -10.76 -5.84
CA GLY A 63 -9.70 -11.09 -7.11
C GLY A 63 -8.59 -10.13 -7.54
N PHE A 64 -8.18 -9.17 -6.70
CA PHE A 64 -7.06 -8.29 -7.03
C PHE A 64 -5.75 -9.06 -7.13
N GLY A 65 -4.96 -8.72 -8.15
CA GLY A 65 -3.63 -9.31 -8.37
C GLY A 65 -3.64 -10.72 -8.95
N ALA A 66 -4.80 -11.29 -9.27
CA ALA A 66 -4.88 -12.59 -9.93
C ALA A 66 -4.51 -12.46 -11.42
N THR A 67 -3.21 -12.47 -11.71
CA THR A 67 -2.70 -12.40 -13.09
C THR A 67 -2.29 -13.79 -13.57
N GLY A 68 -3.05 -14.36 -14.51
CA GLY A 68 -2.69 -15.58 -15.23
C GLY A 68 -3.00 -16.91 -14.52
N THR A 69 -2.69 -18.01 -15.21
CA THR A 69 -2.78 -19.37 -14.70
C THR A 69 -1.63 -19.65 -13.74
N VAL A 70 -1.93 -19.87 -12.47
CA VAL A 70 -0.95 -20.39 -11.51
C VAL A 70 -0.71 -21.86 -11.85
N GLY A 71 0.55 -22.30 -11.88
CA GLY A 71 0.92 -23.69 -12.20
C GLY A 71 0.33 -24.71 -11.22
N ASP A 72 0.64 -25.99 -11.42
CA ASP A 72 0.02 -27.07 -10.63
C ASP A 72 0.23 -26.92 -9.11
N PRO A 73 -0.79 -27.22 -8.29
CA PRO A 73 -0.70 -27.12 -6.83
C PRO A 73 0.35 -28.11 -6.28
N PRO A 74 1.28 -27.67 -5.43
CA PRO A 74 2.14 -28.56 -4.68
C PRO A 74 1.33 -29.55 -3.82
N ALA A 75 1.84 -30.76 -3.59
CA ALA A 75 1.14 -31.80 -2.83
C ALA A 75 0.63 -31.33 -1.44
N ILE A 76 1.40 -30.47 -0.76
CA ILE A 76 1.03 -29.91 0.55
C ILE A 76 -0.25 -29.05 0.49
N VAL A 77 -0.56 -28.44 -0.66
CA VAL A 77 -1.78 -27.65 -0.85
C VAL A 77 -3.01 -28.56 -0.89
N GLY A 78 -2.86 -29.82 -1.33
CA GLY A 78 -3.92 -30.81 -1.29
C GLY A 78 -4.45 -31.06 0.13
N GLU A 79 -3.55 -31.17 1.10
CA GLU A 79 -3.92 -31.34 2.52
C GLU A 79 -4.63 -30.10 3.08
N LEU A 80 -4.13 -28.92 2.75
CA LEU A 80 -4.74 -27.64 3.14
C LEU A 80 -6.13 -27.46 2.54
N ALA A 81 -6.31 -27.82 1.27
CA ALA A 81 -7.58 -27.72 0.55
C ALA A 81 -8.70 -28.52 1.24
N VAL A 82 -8.37 -29.73 1.73
CA VAL A 82 -9.30 -30.57 2.51
C VAL A 82 -9.72 -29.86 3.81
N ILE A 83 -8.78 -29.22 4.51
CA ILE A 83 -9.06 -28.51 5.78
C ILE A 83 -10.00 -27.32 5.56
N VAL A 84 -9.80 -26.57 4.47
CA VAL A 84 -10.60 -25.36 4.17
C VAL A 84 -11.86 -25.66 3.36
N GLY A 85 -12.10 -26.91 2.97
CA GLY A 85 -13.29 -27.32 2.21
C GLY A 85 -13.32 -26.79 0.77
N SER A 86 -12.17 -26.65 0.14
CA SER A 86 -12.01 -26.17 -1.25
C SER A 86 -11.25 -27.20 -2.09
N ASP A 87 -11.25 -27.06 -3.41
CA ASP A 87 -10.36 -27.86 -4.26
C ASP A 87 -8.90 -27.33 -4.20
N PRO A 88 -7.89 -28.19 -4.49
CA PRO A 88 -6.48 -27.80 -4.43
C PRO A 88 -6.10 -26.68 -5.39
N ALA A 89 -6.71 -26.60 -6.57
CA ALA A 89 -6.37 -25.58 -7.57
C ALA A 89 -6.86 -24.19 -7.13
N THR A 90 -8.10 -24.08 -6.67
CA THR A 90 -8.64 -22.83 -6.10
C THR A 90 -7.85 -22.38 -4.87
N THR A 91 -7.52 -23.31 -3.98
CA THR A 91 -6.71 -23.02 -2.79
C THR A 91 -5.33 -22.50 -3.19
N TRP A 92 -4.71 -23.12 -4.18
CA TRP A 92 -3.40 -22.70 -4.67
C TRP A 92 -3.43 -21.34 -5.35
N GLN A 93 -4.39 -21.10 -6.24
CA GLN A 93 -4.61 -19.80 -6.88
C GLN A 93 -4.76 -18.70 -5.83
N PHE A 94 -5.57 -18.94 -4.79
CA PHE A 94 -5.76 -17.99 -3.70
C PHE A 94 -4.44 -17.73 -2.94
N LEU A 95 -3.70 -18.77 -2.56
CA LEU A 95 -2.44 -18.63 -1.83
C LEU A 95 -1.37 -17.89 -2.65
N SER A 96 -1.24 -18.21 -3.93
CA SER A 96 -0.30 -17.52 -4.83
C SER A 96 -0.68 -16.05 -5.02
N THR A 97 -1.96 -15.77 -5.25
CA THR A 97 -2.46 -14.38 -5.35
C THR A 97 -2.26 -13.63 -4.04
N LEU A 98 -2.46 -14.29 -2.88
CA LEU A 98 -2.21 -13.70 -1.56
C LEU A 98 -0.74 -13.33 -1.36
N ILE A 99 0.19 -14.22 -1.74
CA ILE A 99 1.63 -13.96 -1.69
C ILE A 99 1.98 -12.77 -2.59
N GLN A 100 1.41 -12.72 -3.80
CA GLN A 100 1.62 -11.63 -4.75
C GLN A 100 1.12 -10.29 -4.19
N ASN A 101 -0.10 -10.23 -3.68
CA ASN A 101 -0.65 -9.04 -3.01
C ASN A 101 0.20 -8.63 -1.80
N CYS A 102 0.60 -9.57 -0.94
CA CYS A 102 1.49 -9.29 0.19
C CYS A 102 2.83 -8.69 -0.27
N SER A 103 3.39 -9.21 -1.34
CA SER A 103 4.65 -8.74 -1.92
C SER A 103 4.51 -7.34 -2.49
N TYR A 104 3.41 -7.03 -3.18
CA TYR A 104 3.12 -5.67 -3.66
C TYR A 104 3.00 -4.67 -2.53
N LEU A 105 2.22 -4.98 -1.50
CA LEU A 105 2.06 -4.12 -0.33
C LEU A 105 3.39 -3.91 0.38
N LEU A 106 4.23 -4.95 0.45
CA LEU A 106 5.56 -4.86 1.02
C LEU A 106 6.47 -3.94 0.20
N LEU A 107 6.54 -4.12 -1.12
CA LEU A 107 7.39 -3.30 -1.99
C LEU A 107 6.99 -1.83 -1.94
N PHE A 108 5.70 -1.52 -2.03
CA PHE A 108 5.21 -0.14 -1.88
C PHE A 108 5.55 0.46 -0.51
N SER A 109 5.44 -0.32 0.56
CA SER A 109 5.77 0.14 1.91
C SER A 109 7.28 0.37 2.08
N VAL A 110 8.12 -0.50 1.52
CA VAL A 110 9.59 -0.31 1.51
C VAL A 110 9.97 0.92 0.70
N LEU A 111 9.34 1.14 -0.45
CA LEU A 111 9.59 2.31 -1.29
C LEU A 111 9.13 3.60 -0.60
N THR A 112 7.93 3.60 -0.02
CA THR A 112 7.41 4.70 0.82
C THR A 112 8.39 5.02 1.94
N PHE A 113 8.85 4.00 2.65
CA PHE A 113 9.82 4.14 3.72
C PHE A 113 11.14 4.72 3.23
N GLY A 114 11.68 4.18 2.14
CA GLY A 114 12.93 4.64 1.54
C GLY A 114 12.85 6.09 1.11
N MET A 115 11.79 6.47 0.39
CA MET A 115 11.57 7.85 -0.07
C MET A 115 11.38 8.82 1.09
N PHE A 116 10.57 8.45 2.09
CA PHE A 116 10.38 9.27 3.28
C PHE A 116 11.69 9.46 4.05
N HIS A 117 12.43 8.38 4.30
CA HIS A 117 13.69 8.43 5.04
C HIS A 117 14.76 9.21 4.29
N LEU A 118 14.88 9.00 2.98
CA LEU A 118 15.78 9.73 2.10
C LEU A 118 15.50 11.23 2.17
N ALA A 119 14.25 11.65 2.15
CA ALA A 119 13.89 13.06 2.21
C ALA A 119 14.24 13.71 3.56
N VAL A 120 13.92 13.06 4.69
CA VAL A 120 14.29 13.61 6.01
C VAL A 120 15.81 13.59 6.22
N TRP A 121 16.52 12.65 5.58
CA TRP A 121 17.99 12.62 5.57
C TRP A 121 18.59 13.74 4.71
N LEU A 122 18.11 13.94 3.48
CA LEU A 122 18.56 15.00 2.57
C LEU A 122 18.29 16.40 3.13
N THR A 123 17.17 16.59 3.81
CA THR A 123 16.85 17.85 4.50
C THR A 123 17.60 18.02 5.83
N ARG A 124 18.45 17.05 6.22
CA ARG A 124 19.27 17.03 7.44
C ARG A 124 18.47 17.06 8.75
N ASN A 125 17.22 16.63 8.72
CA ASN A 125 16.35 16.57 9.92
C ASN A 125 16.18 15.13 10.45
N SER A 126 16.95 14.16 9.95
CA SER A 126 16.76 12.77 10.34
C SER A 126 17.17 12.51 11.80
N SER A 127 16.19 12.24 12.66
CA SER A 127 16.40 11.68 14.01
C SER A 127 16.66 10.16 14.04
N GLY A 128 16.83 9.52 12.88
CA GLY A 128 17.22 8.11 12.77
C GLY A 128 16.18 7.21 12.08
N PHE A 129 16.64 6.03 11.68
CA PHE A 129 15.89 5.05 10.89
C PHE A 129 14.62 4.53 11.58
N LEU A 130 14.68 4.32 12.90
CA LEU A 130 13.58 3.75 13.68
C LEU A 130 12.39 4.71 13.81
N GLN A 131 12.66 6.03 13.84
CA GLN A 131 11.62 7.07 13.78
C GLN A 131 10.91 7.09 12.43
N SER A 132 11.64 6.87 11.34
CA SER A 132 11.05 6.75 10.01
C SER A 132 10.20 5.47 9.90
N ILE A 133 10.66 4.33 10.43
CA ILE A 133 9.84 3.11 10.49
C ILE A 133 8.57 3.36 11.28
N HIS A 134 8.67 3.96 12.47
CA HIS A 134 7.51 4.28 13.29
C HIS A 134 6.51 5.12 12.50
N THR A 135 6.98 6.21 11.89
CA THR A 135 6.16 7.13 11.11
C THR A 135 5.41 6.40 10.00
N VAL A 136 6.13 5.60 9.21
CA VAL A 136 5.54 4.86 8.09
C VAL A 136 4.56 3.84 8.63
N VAL A 137 4.98 2.89 9.46
CA VAL A 137 4.12 1.79 9.95
C VAL A 137 2.82 2.28 10.60
N TYR A 138 2.86 3.37 11.36
CA TYR A 138 1.65 3.91 12.00
C TYR A 138 0.75 4.68 11.03
N SER A 139 1.32 5.39 10.05
CA SER A 139 0.55 6.07 8.99
C SER A 139 -0.03 5.09 7.97
N THR A 140 0.74 4.07 7.54
CA THR A 140 0.23 2.98 6.69
C THR A 140 -0.68 2.01 7.42
N GLY A 141 -0.74 1.98 8.76
CA GLY A 141 -1.76 1.17 9.43
C GLY A 141 -3.17 1.71 9.14
N ILE A 142 -3.52 2.84 9.76
CA ILE A 142 -4.91 3.28 9.83
C ILE A 142 -5.44 3.75 8.46
N TYR A 143 -4.67 4.59 7.77
CA TYR A 143 -5.17 5.20 6.55
C TYR A 143 -5.15 4.25 5.37
N LEU A 144 -4.23 3.29 5.36
CA LEU A 144 -4.23 2.25 4.34
C LEU A 144 -5.43 1.30 4.51
N ALA A 145 -5.84 1.00 5.74
CA ALA A 145 -7.09 0.28 5.99
C ALA A 145 -8.29 1.01 5.40
N ALA A 146 -8.37 2.33 5.58
CA ALA A 146 -9.44 3.15 4.98
C ALA A 146 -9.36 3.15 3.45
N ILE A 147 -8.17 3.40 2.88
CA ILE A 147 -7.93 3.36 1.43
C ILE A 147 -8.36 2.02 0.84
N PHE A 148 -7.91 0.89 1.41
CA PHE A 148 -8.30 -0.44 0.93
C PHE A 148 -9.77 -0.74 1.12
N SER A 149 -10.41 -0.24 2.19
CA SER A 149 -11.84 -0.43 2.37
C SER A 149 -12.64 0.29 1.27
N PHE A 150 -12.25 1.51 0.91
CA PHE A 150 -12.87 2.22 -0.21
C PHE A 150 -12.56 1.56 -1.56
N THR A 151 -11.32 1.15 -1.82
CA THR A 151 -10.96 0.43 -3.05
C THR A 151 -11.70 -0.89 -3.19
N TRP A 152 -11.81 -1.66 -2.09
CA TRP A 152 -12.59 -2.88 -2.05
C TRP A 152 -14.07 -2.62 -2.31
N TYR A 153 -14.66 -1.59 -1.71
CA TYR A 153 -16.04 -1.23 -1.95
C TYR A 153 -16.28 -0.81 -3.42
N LEU A 154 -15.37 0.01 -3.97
CA LEU A 154 -15.41 0.45 -5.38
C LEU A 154 -15.37 -0.73 -6.34
N SER A 155 -14.54 -1.74 -6.09
CA SER A 155 -14.35 -2.90 -6.98
C SER A 155 -15.39 -4.02 -6.84
N THR A 156 -16.11 -4.08 -5.73
CA THR A 156 -17.03 -5.19 -5.46
C THR A 156 -18.49 -4.79 -5.51
N SER A 157 -18.79 -3.49 -5.51
CA SER A 157 -20.17 -3.03 -5.46
C SER A 157 -20.74 -2.82 -6.87
N PRO A 158 -21.76 -3.61 -7.28
CA PRO A 158 -22.40 -3.44 -8.59
C PRO A 158 -23.18 -2.12 -8.71
N ALA A 159 -23.36 -1.37 -7.62
CA ALA A 159 -24.08 -0.11 -7.60
C ALA A 159 -23.23 1.12 -8.02
N ILE A 160 -21.92 0.95 -8.18
CA ILE A 160 -20.97 2.07 -8.39
C ILE A 160 -19.96 1.81 -9.52
N VAL A 161 -20.33 0.98 -10.51
CA VAL A 161 -19.47 0.56 -11.64
C VAL A 161 -18.83 1.75 -12.39
N VAL A 162 -19.53 2.87 -12.54
CA VAL A 162 -18.96 4.07 -13.20
C VAL A 162 -17.81 4.67 -12.40
N ALA A 163 -17.92 4.69 -11.06
CA ALA A 163 -16.87 5.19 -10.18
C ALA A 163 -15.65 4.25 -10.14
N GLU A 164 -15.91 2.94 -10.15
CA GLU A 164 -14.88 1.92 -10.31
C GLU A 164 -14.12 2.09 -11.64
N GLY A 165 -14.85 2.13 -12.75
CA GLY A 165 -14.28 2.29 -14.08
C GLY A 165 -13.43 3.55 -14.19
N TRP A 166 -13.89 4.66 -13.62
CA TRP A 166 -13.11 5.91 -13.62
C TRP A 166 -11.80 5.78 -12.83
N LEU A 167 -11.82 5.11 -11.67
CA LEU A 167 -10.62 4.87 -10.88
C LEU A 167 -9.61 3.98 -11.64
N ILE A 168 -10.10 2.92 -12.28
CA ILE A 168 -9.28 2.03 -13.12
C ILE A 168 -8.69 2.81 -14.30
N TRP A 169 -9.50 3.63 -14.98
CA TRP A 169 -9.05 4.46 -16.09
C TRP A 169 -7.92 5.42 -15.68
N ILE A 170 -8.05 6.13 -14.54
CA ILE A 170 -6.98 7.00 -14.03
C ILE A 170 -5.70 6.22 -13.74
N GLN A 171 -5.82 5.05 -13.12
CA GLN A 171 -4.66 4.21 -12.79
C GLN A 171 -3.96 3.73 -14.06
N ALA A 172 -4.72 3.26 -15.04
CA ALA A 172 -4.18 2.83 -16.32
C ALA A 172 -3.53 3.98 -17.09
N GLU A 173 -4.19 5.14 -17.19
CA GLU A 173 -3.65 6.32 -17.87
C GLU A 173 -2.37 6.83 -17.21
N PHE A 174 -2.28 6.78 -15.88
CA PHE A 174 -1.04 7.09 -15.17
C PHE A 174 0.11 6.16 -15.59
N ILE A 175 -0.14 4.85 -15.71
CA ILE A 175 0.88 3.88 -16.13
C ILE A 175 1.24 4.07 -17.60
N TYR A 176 0.25 4.20 -18.50
CA TYR A 176 0.49 4.43 -19.92
C TYR A 176 1.26 5.74 -20.18
N THR A 177 0.98 6.80 -19.41
CA THR A 177 1.77 8.04 -19.49
C THR A 177 3.25 7.79 -19.25
N LEU A 178 3.60 6.90 -18.31
CA LEU A 178 4.99 6.55 -18.02
C LEU A 178 5.60 5.61 -19.06
N ILE A 179 4.81 4.67 -19.60
CA ILE A 179 5.21 3.82 -20.73
C ILE A 179 5.55 4.69 -21.95
N ASP A 180 4.65 5.60 -22.31
CA ASP A 180 4.80 6.55 -23.42
C ASP A 180 6.01 7.46 -23.20
N LEU A 181 6.21 7.97 -21.98
CA LEU A 181 7.33 8.83 -21.61
C LEU A 181 8.71 8.17 -21.84
N VAL A 182 8.83 6.86 -21.56
CA VAL A 182 10.08 6.12 -21.76
C VAL A 182 10.16 5.43 -23.13
N GLY A 183 9.13 5.57 -23.97
CA GLY A 183 9.06 4.96 -25.29
C GLY A 183 9.05 3.43 -25.27
N ALA A 184 8.53 2.81 -24.19
CA ALA A 184 8.46 1.36 -24.07
C ALA A 184 7.28 0.81 -24.90
N ASN A 185 7.51 -0.27 -25.65
CA ASN A 185 6.45 -0.98 -26.36
C ASN A 185 5.79 -2.02 -25.44
N LEU A 186 5.07 -1.55 -24.42
CA LEU A 186 4.38 -2.37 -23.43
C LEU A 186 2.89 -2.07 -23.44
N GLU A 187 2.07 -3.11 -23.27
CA GLU A 187 0.63 -2.99 -23.08
C GLU A 187 0.23 -3.63 -21.76
N LEU A 188 -0.67 -2.99 -21.03
CA LEU A 188 -1.27 -3.56 -19.83
C LEU A 188 -2.22 -4.71 -20.22
N PRO A 189 -2.39 -5.73 -19.35
CA PRO A 189 -3.47 -6.69 -19.51
C PRO A 189 -4.83 -5.99 -19.66
N GLY A 190 -5.54 -6.28 -20.75
CA GLY A 190 -6.82 -5.63 -21.07
C GLY A 190 -6.70 -4.36 -21.93
N GLY A 191 -5.50 -3.93 -22.30
CA GLY A 191 -5.27 -2.81 -23.21
C GLY A 191 -5.39 -1.44 -22.55
N ARG A 192 -5.40 -0.38 -23.37
CA ARG A 192 -5.59 1.01 -22.90
C ARG A 192 -7.08 1.29 -22.79
N PRO A 193 -7.64 1.55 -21.59
CA PRO A 193 -9.07 1.76 -21.43
C PRO A 193 -9.49 3.10 -22.02
N ASP A 194 -10.68 3.13 -22.62
CA ASP A 194 -11.29 4.37 -23.10
C ASP A 194 -11.68 5.30 -21.93
N PRO A 195 -11.73 6.63 -22.14
CA PRO A 195 -12.24 7.57 -21.16
C PRO A 195 -13.65 7.21 -20.68
N VAL A 196 -13.85 7.28 -19.36
CA VAL A 196 -15.12 6.93 -18.72
C VAL A 196 -16.06 8.12 -18.69
N ASP A 197 -17.28 7.94 -19.19
CA ASP A 197 -18.35 8.94 -19.07
C ASP A 197 -18.86 9.01 -17.61
N LEU A 198 -18.66 10.18 -17.00
CA LEU A 198 -19.06 10.45 -15.62
C LEU A 198 -20.54 10.82 -15.47
N GLY A 199 -21.29 10.99 -16.57
CA GLY A 199 -22.72 11.31 -16.52
C GLY A 199 -23.55 10.27 -15.75
N GLY A 200 -23.07 9.03 -15.68
CA GLY A 200 -23.70 7.92 -14.95
C GLY A 200 -23.24 7.74 -13.51
N ILE A 201 -22.40 8.61 -12.95
CA ILE A 201 -21.90 8.41 -11.58
C ILE A 201 -23.02 8.55 -10.54
N THR A 202 -23.20 7.51 -9.74
CA THR A 202 -24.18 7.53 -8.64
C THR A 202 -23.65 8.35 -7.46
N GLN A 203 -24.56 8.84 -6.60
CA GLN A 203 -24.16 9.57 -5.39
C GLN A 203 -23.27 8.73 -4.46
N SER A 204 -23.58 7.44 -4.31
CA SER A 204 -22.75 6.50 -3.53
C SER A 204 -21.36 6.33 -4.14
N GLY A 205 -21.25 6.27 -5.48
CA GLY A 205 -19.97 6.22 -6.18
C GLY A 205 -19.13 7.48 -5.94
N ALA A 206 -19.75 8.65 -6.07
CA ALA A 206 -19.09 9.93 -5.78
C ALA A 206 -18.61 10.03 -4.32
N LEU A 207 -19.42 9.57 -3.36
CA LEU A 207 -19.04 9.55 -1.94
C LEU A 207 -17.90 8.55 -1.65
N ALA A 208 -17.90 7.38 -2.30
CA ALA A 208 -16.83 6.41 -2.17
C ALA A 208 -15.49 6.97 -2.69
N LEU A 209 -15.50 7.62 -3.85
CA LEU A 209 -14.32 8.32 -4.40
C LEU A 209 -13.87 9.46 -3.48
N ALA A 210 -14.79 10.28 -2.98
CA ALA A 210 -14.46 11.36 -2.05
C ALA A 210 -13.81 10.81 -0.76
N GLY A 211 -14.35 9.73 -0.20
CA GLY A 211 -13.79 9.03 0.96
C GLY A 211 -12.39 8.49 0.71
N LEU A 212 -12.15 7.92 -0.48
CA LEU A 212 -10.82 7.49 -0.93
C LEU A 212 -9.84 8.66 -0.96
N PHE A 213 -10.18 9.77 -1.61
CA PHE A 213 -9.31 10.96 -1.70
C PHE A 213 -9.04 11.60 -0.34
N VAL A 214 -10.04 11.70 0.52
CA VAL A 214 -9.86 12.18 1.90
C VAL A 214 -8.90 11.27 2.67
N SER A 215 -9.04 9.95 2.52
CA SER A 215 -8.15 8.97 3.17
C SER A 215 -6.69 9.12 2.70
N VAL A 216 -6.48 9.35 1.40
CA VAL A 216 -5.16 9.66 0.84
C VAL A 216 -4.63 10.98 1.40
N GLY A 217 -5.44 12.03 1.47
CA GLY A 217 -5.05 13.32 2.05
C GLY A 217 -4.61 13.20 3.52
N TYR A 218 -5.36 12.44 4.31
CA TYR A 218 -5.01 12.15 5.70
C TYR A 218 -3.76 11.29 5.84
N TYR A 219 -3.55 10.32 4.96
CA TYR A 219 -2.31 9.54 4.89
C TYR A 219 -1.09 10.46 4.67
N LEU A 220 -1.15 11.33 3.67
CA LEU A 220 -0.07 12.30 3.37
C LEU A 220 0.13 13.29 4.53
N TYR A 221 -0.96 13.76 5.14
CA TYR A 221 -0.89 14.64 6.31
C TYR A 221 -0.25 13.94 7.52
N SER A 222 -0.50 12.65 7.72
CA SER A 222 0.14 11.85 8.76
C SER A 222 1.65 11.73 8.56
N LEU A 223 2.10 11.53 7.31
CA LEU A 223 3.53 11.54 6.97
C LEU A 223 4.16 12.91 7.20
N TYR A 224 3.46 13.99 6.81
CA TYR A 224 3.87 15.35 7.10
C TYR A 224 4.07 15.55 8.61
N LEU A 225 3.08 15.18 9.42
CA LEU A 225 3.17 15.24 10.88
C LEU A 225 4.30 14.36 11.41
N GLY A 226 4.54 13.20 10.80
CA GLY A 226 5.63 12.30 11.17
C GLY A 226 6.99 12.95 10.99
N SER A 227 7.21 13.65 9.89
CA SER A 227 8.43 14.44 9.70
C SER A 227 8.51 15.60 10.71
N ARG A 228 7.39 16.31 10.93
CA ARG A 228 7.32 17.45 11.87
C ARG A 228 7.60 17.07 13.32
N ILE A 229 7.08 15.93 13.77
CA ILE A 229 7.06 15.54 15.19
C ILE A 229 8.20 14.56 15.49
N ASN A 230 8.39 13.53 14.65
CA ASN A 230 9.34 12.46 14.93
C ASN A 230 10.75 12.79 14.45
N HIS A 231 10.86 13.74 13.51
CA HIS A 231 12.11 14.23 12.93
C HIS A 231 12.31 15.74 13.14
N GLU A 232 11.49 16.37 14.00
CA GLU A 232 11.57 17.81 14.36
C GLU A 232 11.71 18.76 13.16
N SER A 233 11.21 18.34 11.99
CA SER A 233 11.43 19.06 10.75
C SER A 233 10.60 20.35 10.71
N ASN A 234 11.08 21.37 10.00
CA ASN A 234 10.27 22.55 9.71
C ASN A 234 9.18 22.23 8.64
N ARG A 235 8.31 23.21 8.34
CA ARG A 235 7.17 23.00 7.40
C ARG A 235 7.65 22.60 6.01
N PHE A 236 8.68 23.27 5.53
CA PHE A 236 9.23 23.06 4.20
C PHE A 236 9.86 21.66 4.06
N ALA A 237 10.71 21.27 5.02
CA ALA A 237 11.31 19.94 5.02
C ALA A 237 10.28 18.81 5.12
N ALA A 238 9.21 19.00 5.90
CA ALA A 238 8.12 18.04 5.97
C ALA A 238 7.31 17.94 4.66
N LEU A 239 7.11 19.07 3.96
CA LEU A 239 6.51 19.05 2.62
C LEU A 239 7.41 18.31 1.61
N ILE A 240 8.73 18.49 1.68
CA ILE A 240 9.67 17.73 0.85
C ILE A 240 9.56 16.23 1.15
N ALA A 241 9.45 15.84 2.42
CA ALA A 241 9.28 14.43 2.80
C ALA A 241 8.02 13.81 2.18
N VAL A 242 6.90 14.54 2.21
CA VAL A 242 5.66 14.10 1.55
C VAL A 242 5.82 14.08 0.02
N ALA A 243 6.43 15.10 -0.59
CA ALA A 243 6.65 15.15 -2.03
C ALA A 243 7.47 13.95 -2.54
N PHE A 244 8.51 13.55 -1.81
CA PHE A 244 9.28 12.35 -2.12
C PHE A 244 8.41 11.09 -2.08
N VAL A 245 7.52 10.95 -1.10
CA VAL A 245 6.59 9.81 -1.04
C VAL A 245 5.57 9.87 -2.19
N ILE A 246 5.08 11.04 -2.58
CA ILE A 246 4.18 11.21 -3.73
C ILE A 246 4.86 10.79 -5.04
N VAL A 247 6.18 10.92 -5.15
CA VAL A 247 6.96 10.45 -6.32
C VAL A 247 7.12 8.93 -6.34
N SER A 248 6.90 8.23 -5.21
CA SER A 248 7.10 6.78 -5.13
C SER A 248 6.30 5.95 -6.16
N PRO A 249 5.03 6.23 -6.50
CA PRO A 249 4.31 5.47 -7.52
C PRO A 249 4.96 5.59 -8.91
N ILE A 250 5.56 6.74 -9.24
CA ILE A 250 6.29 6.93 -10.49
C ILE A 250 7.50 6.00 -10.53
N LEU A 251 8.30 5.99 -9.46
CA LEU A 251 9.47 5.12 -9.35
C LEU A 251 9.08 3.63 -9.39
N PHE A 252 7.96 3.28 -8.76
CA PHE A 252 7.43 1.92 -8.80
C PHE A 252 7.10 1.50 -10.23
N VAL A 253 6.30 2.29 -10.96
CA VAL A 253 5.92 1.98 -12.34
C VAL A 253 7.13 1.93 -13.27
N LEU A 254 8.06 2.89 -13.17
CA LEU A 254 9.29 2.87 -13.95
C LEU A 254 10.14 1.63 -13.66
N GLY A 255 10.25 1.23 -12.39
CA GLY A 255 10.91 -0.01 -11.99
C GLY A 255 10.24 -1.25 -12.60
N SER A 256 8.91 -1.31 -12.58
CA SER A 256 8.14 -2.40 -13.20
C SER A 256 8.33 -2.47 -14.71
N ILE A 257 8.34 -1.33 -15.41
CA ILE A 257 8.62 -1.25 -16.86
C ILE A 257 10.02 -1.80 -17.16
N LEU A 258 11.04 -1.35 -16.43
CA LEU A 258 12.42 -1.82 -16.61
C LEU A 258 12.54 -3.33 -16.40
N LEU A 259 11.87 -3.85 -15.37
CA LEU A 259 11.87 -5.28 -15.06
C LEU A 259 11.19 -6.10 -16.17
N ALA A 260 10.05 -5.62 -16.69
CA ALA A 260 9.33 -6.28 -17.78
C ALA A 260 10.16 -6.31 -19.08
N LEU A 261 10.81 -5.20 -19.44
CA LEU A 261 11.71 -5.14 -20.60
C LEU A 261 12.92 -6.08 -20.43
N SER A 262 13.46 -6.16 -19.21
CA SER A 262 14.59 -7.07 -18.91
C SER A 262 14.21 -8.53 -19.06
N ALA A 263 12.99 -8.90 -18.71
CA ALA A 263 12.50 -10.26 -18.90
C ALA A 263 12.17 -10.59 -20.36
N GLN A 264 11.63 -9.65 -21.15
CA GLN A 264 11.46 -9.84 -22.59
C GLN A 264 12.79 -10.11 -23.31
N THR A 265 13.88 -9.49 -22.83
CA THR A 265 15.23 -9.68 -23.37
C THR A 265 15.96 -10.90 -22.79
N GLY A 266 15.33 -11.67 -21.89
CA GLY A 266 15.89 -12.87 -21.27
C GLY A 266 17.04 -12.61 -20.28
N THR A 267 17.24 -11.36 -19.85
CA THR A 267 18.34 -10.96 -18.96
C THR A 267 18.05 -11.19 -17.48
N VAL A 268 16.77 -11.38 -17.13
CA VAL A 268 16.32 -11.73 -15.78
C VAL A 268 15.39 -12.93 -15.91
N ALA A 269 15.58 -13.97 -15.06
CA ALA A 269 14.61 -15.05 -14.95
C ALA A 269 13.26 -14.43 -14.58
N ALA A 270 12.23 -14.69 -15.39
CA ALA A 270 10.87 -14.18 -15.22
C ALA A 270 10.19 -14.80 -13.97
N ALA A 271 10.74 -14.56 -12.80
CA ALA A 271 10.11 -14.88 -11.54
C ALA A 271 9.31 -13.63 -11.13
N PHE A 272 8.00 -13.69 -11.35
CA PHE A 272 7.01 -12.71 -10.88
C PHE A 272 7.18 -11.32 -11.49
N LEU A 273 6.91 -11.21 -12.79
CA LEU A 273 6.81 -9.90 -13.44
C LEU A 273 5.51 -9.20 -13.04
N PRO A 274 5.59 -7.95 -12.57
CA PRO A 274 4.42 -7.18 -12.19
C PRO A 274 4.00 -6.25 -13.32
N ILE A 275 3.19 -6.74 -14.23
CA ILE A 275 2.29 -5.90 -15.06
C ILE A 275 0.94 -6.61 -15.11
#